data_AF-A0A7T8HLD8-F1
#
_entry.id   AF-A0A7T8HLD8-F1
#
_cell.length_a   1.000
_cell.length_b   1.000
_cell.length_c   1.000
_cell.angle_alpha   90.00
_cell.angle_beta   90.00
_cell.angle_gamma   90.00
#
_symmetry.space_group_name_H-M   'P 1'
#
loop_
_entity.id
_entity.type
_entity.pdbx_description
1 polymer ?
#
loop_
_entity_poly.entity_id
_entity_poly.type
_entity_poly.pdbx_seq_one_letter_code
_entity_poly.pdbx_strand_id
1 'polypeptide(L)'
;MVEEKRHAMFASFHAGRSPKEVIEFFIYPKSTVYDQWKAWNSFKKNDAHRKKRSWFLGATRTDEFVAEVKRKVNEDGNKSYTKLAAEMGYSKPTIANTIKKDLGYSSYKKRHRMILMEGTRESRRLKPAALLNNLKHETAGLLRFFSNEIFLSQDQNSNRQNDRWICQNVDEVPVVKHTKFPSSVMVLGVISSEGDVMPPHFFEKGLKVNTVIYIDVMKNVVKPWMDLVANGRPYGDPGVAIGEPSLPLEPGLVAPQLPDCNPLDYFFWGMIENKTNKHTHNTLDSLKAAIVEEFANMKKDVVAKACGRFKHRLGMVVAADGGHIKK
;
A
#
# COMPACT_ATOMS: atom_id res chain seq x y z
N MET A 1 -27.86 30.69 32.33
CA MET A 1 -28.71 31.91 32.34
C MET A 1 -29.40 32.25 31.02
N VAL A 2 -28.72 32.61 29.92
CA VAL A 2 -29.42 33.02 28.66
C VAL A 2 -30.12 31.83 27.98
N GLU A 3 -29.50 30.66 28.04
CA GLU A 3 -29.99 29.43 27.40
C GLU A 3 -31.20 28.83 28.14
N GLU A 4 -31.23 28.87 29.47
CA GLU A 4 -32.36 28.37 30.29
C GLU A 4 -33.62 29.21 30.08
N LYS A 5 -33.52 30.54 30.04
CA LYS A 5 -34.66 31.44 29.75
C LYS A 5 -35.26 31.14 28.38
N ARG A 6 -34.42 30.82 27.40
CA ARG A 6 -34.87 30.43 26.05
C ARG A 6 -35.64 29.10 26.06
N HIS A 7 -35.15 28.11 26.79
CA HIS A 7 -35.84 26.83 26.92
C HIS A 7 -37.21 26.98 27.59
N ALA A 8 -37.31 27.77 28.67
CA ALA A 8 -38.58 28.05 29.34
C ALA A 8 -39.61 28.74 28.42
N MET A 9 -39.16 29.72 27.61
CA MET A 9 -40.02 30.38 26.61
C MET A 9 -40.49 29.40 25.53
N PHE A 10 -39.60 28.56 25.01
CA PHE A 10 -39.95 27.59 23.96
C PHE A 10 -40.89 26.49 24.46
N ALA A 11 -40.70 26.00 25.69
CA ALA A 11 -41.64 25.07 26.33
C ALA A 11 -43.04 25.69 26.49
N SER A 12 -43.11 26.97 26.87
CA SER A 12 -44.38 27.69 27.00
C SER A 12 -45.09 27.87 25.66
N PHE A 13 -44.35 28.21 24.59
CA PHE A 13 -44.91 28.30 23.25
C PHE A 13 -45.34 26.95 22.68
N HIS A 14 -44.62 25.86 23.03
CA HIS A 14 -45.01 24.50 22.69
C HIS A 14 -46.32 24.09 23.39
N ALA A 15 -46.52 24.54 24.63
CA ALA A 15 -47.77 24.37 25.39
C ALA A 15 -48.93 25.28 24.94
N GLY A 16 -48.76 26.06 23.85
CA GLY A 16 -49.82 26.89 23.28
C GLY A 16 -50.04 28.24 23.97
N ARG A 17 -49.15 28.65 24.88
CA ARG A 17 -49.23 29.96 25.55
C ARG A 17 -48.90 31.11 24.59
N SER A 18 -49.61 32.21 24.74
CA SER A 18 -49.37 33.45 24.01
C SER A 18 -48.15 34.22 24.56
N PRO A 19 -47.48 35.08 23.76
CA PRO A 19 -46.39 35.93 24.25
C PRO A 19 -46.75 36.79 25.45
N LYS A 20 -48.01 37.26 25.55
CA LYS A 20 -48.47 38.07 26.68
C LYS A 20 -48.45 37.26 27.98
N GLU A 21 -48.97 36.03 27.96
CA GLU A 21 -48.95 35.14 29.12
C GLU A 21 -47.52 34.80 29.56
N VAL A 22 -46.60 34.62 28.62
CA VAL A 22 -45.18 34.33 28.92
C VAL A 22 -44.48 35.55 29.53
N ILE A 23 -44.81 36.76 29.08
CA ILE A 23 -44.30 38.02 29.68
C ILE A 23 -44.81 38.16 31.12
N GLU A 24 -46.10 37.94 31.35
CA GLU A 24 -46.72 38.09 32.66
C GLU A 24 -46.23 37.03 33.65
N PHE A 25 -46.08 35.78 33.21
CA PHE A 25 -45.69 34.67 34.09
C PHE A 25 -44.21 34.71 34.49
N PHE A 26 -43.31 34.98 33.53
CA PHE A 26 -41.86 34.95 33.78
C PHE A 26 -41.25 36.33 34.04
N ILE A 27 -42.03 37.41 33.89
CA ILE A 27 -41.58 38.81 34.04
C ILE A 27 -40.39 39.08 33.11
N TYR A 28 -40.44 38.54 31.90
CA TYR A 28 -39.39 38.71 30.89
C TYR A 28 -39.61 39.99 30.06
N PRO A 29 -38.53 40.63 29.56
CA PRO A 29 -38.66 41.79 28.70
C PRO A 29 -39.49 41.47 27.45
N LYS A 30 -40.46 42.34 27.14
CA LYS A 30 -41.37 42.20 26.00
C LYS A 30 -40.63 41.99 24.69
N SER A 31 -39.54 42.72 24.45
CA SER A 31 -38.71 42.57 23.24
C SER A 31 -38.17 41.16 23.09
N THR A 32 -37.59 40.61 24.15
CA THR A 32 -37.01 39.26 24.17
C THR A 32 -38.06 38.18 23.91
N VAL A 33 -39.23 38.26 24.55
CA VAL A 33 -40.30 37.27 24.35
C VAL A 33 -40.84 37.30 22.92
N TYR A 34 -41.07 38.49 22.36
CA TYR A 34 -41.56 38.63 20.99
C TYR A 34 -40.52 38.21 19.94
N ASP A 35 -39.22 38.46 20.16
CA ASP A 35 -38.16 38.00 19.25
C ASP A 35 -38.02 36.47 19.28
N GLN A 36 -38.13 35.85 20.46
CA GLN A 36 -38.13 34.39 20.59
C GLN A 36 -39.41 33.76 20.03
N TRP A 37 -40.56 34.41 20.16
CA TRP A 37 -41.82 33.96 19.56
C TRP A 37 -41.78 34.03 18.03
N LYS A 38 -41.17 35.07 17.44
CA LYS A 38 -40.89 35.14 16.00
C LYS A 38 -39.97 34.00 15.56
N ALA A 39 -38.90 33.74 16.31
CA ALA A 39 -37.99 32.63 16.04
C ALA A 39 -38.69 31.26 16.13
N TRP A 40 -39.55 31.07 17.14
CA TRP A 40 -40.36 29.87 17.33
C TRP A 40 -41.34 29.63 16.18
N ASN A 41 -42.10 30.65 15.77
CA ASN A 41 -43.02 30.53 14.64
C ASN A 41 -42.30 30.33 13.31
N SER A 42 -41.11 30.90 13.15
CA SER A 42 -40.24 30.61 12.00
C SER A 42 -39.74 29.15 12.01
N PHE A 43 -39.54 28.56 13.19
CA PHE A 43 -39.14 27.16 13.39
C PHE A 43 -40.31 26.19 13.18
N LYS A 44 -41.54 26.59 13.52
CA LYS A 44 -42.76 25.79 13.27
C LYS A 44 -43.19 25.78 11.79
N LYS A 45 -42.87 26.85 11.04
CA LYS A 45 -43.20 26.99 9.61
C LYS A 45 -42.18 26.34 8.67
N ASN A 46 -40.92 26.23 9.08
CA ASN A 46 -39.87 25.60 8.30
C ASN A 46 -39.15 24.65 9.24
N ASP A 47 -39.07 23.36 8.88
CA ASP A 47 -38.34 22.30 9.56
C ASP A 47 -36.82 22.59 9.55
N ALA A 48 -36.45 23.68 10.22
CA ALA A 48 -35.22 24.41 9.97
C ALA A 48 -34.26 24.09 11.11
N HIS A 49 -33.47 23.04 10.90
CA HIS A 49 -32.09 23.02 11.39
C HIS A 49 -31.56 24.46 11.39
N ARG A 50 -31.03 24.93 12.53
CA ARG A 50 -30.31 26.21 12.64
C ARG A 50 -29.55 26.39 11.33
N LYS A 51 -29.96 27.34 10.47
CA LYS A 51 -29.31 27.57 9.17
C LYS A 51 -27.82 27.48 9.47
N LYS A 52 -27.14 26.45 8.93
CA LYS A 52 -25.69 26.35 9.08
C LYS A 52 -25.23 27.75 8.73
N ARG A 53 -24.58 28.44 9.69
CA ARG A 53 -23.91 29.71 9.41
C ARG A 53 -23.22 29.44 8.10
N SER A 54 -23.63 30.11 7.00
CA SER A 54 -22.95 29.90 5.74
C SER A 54 -21.54 30.30 6.09
N TRP A 55 -20.66 29.30 6.17
CA TRP A 55 -19.25 29.57 6.28
C TRP A 55 -19.02 30.27 4.96
N PHE A 56 -19.08 31.60 4.97
CA PHE A 56 -18.64 32.41 3.87
C PHE A 56 -17.28 31.77 3.58
N LEU A 57 -17.14 31.15 2.41
CA LEU A 57 -15.83 30.80 1.88
C LEU A 57 -15.06 32.10 2.06
N GLY A 58 -14.18 32.13 3.08
CA GLY A 58 -13.57 33.38 3.52
C GLY A 58 -13.09 34.11 2.27
N ALA A 59 -13.35 35.42 2.20
CA ALA A 59 -13.36 36.25 0.98
C ALA A 59 -12.19 36.07 -0.02
N THR A 60 -11.16 35.33 0.35
CA THR A 60 -10.00 34.89 -0.43
C THR A 60 -10.14 33.60 -1.24
N ARG A 61 -11.09 32.69 -0.96
CA ARG A 61 -11.27 31.42 -1.71
C ARG A 61 -12.44 31.47 -2.69
N THR A 62 -12.38 32.41 -3.63
CA THR A 62 -13.36 32.51 -4.73
C THR A 62 -13.15 31.39 -5.75
N ASP A 63 -14.13 31.15 -6.63
CA ASP A 63 -14.03 30.12 -7.65
C ASP A 63 -12.87 30.39 -8.63
N GLU A 64 -12.58 31.66 -8.92
CA GLU A 64 -11.44 32.07 -9.74
C GLU A 64 -10.11 31.71 -9.08
N PHE A 65 -10.00 31.95 -7.77
CA PHE A 65 -8.81 31.58 -7.00
C PHE A 65 -8.62 30.05 -6.97
N VAL A 66 -9.70 29.30 -6.73
CA VAL A 66 -9.65 27.82 -6.74
C VAL A 66 -9.20 27.31 -8.11
N ALA A 67 -9.71 27.91 -9.20
CA ALA A 67 -9.31 27.58 -10.56
C ALA A 67 -7.82 27.88 -10.83
N GLU A 68 -7.30 29.00 -10.34
CA GLU A 68 -5.89 29.36 -10.50
C GLU A 68 -4.97 28.42 -9.68
N VAL A 69 -5.35 28.07 -8.44
CA VAL A 69 -4.62 27.06 -7.65
C VAL A 69 -4.60 25.73 -8.40
N LYS A 70 -5.74 25.31 -8.98
CA LYS A 70 -5.83 24.06 -9.77
C LYS A 70 -4.89 24.10 -10.98
N ARG A 71 -4.86 25.23 -11.71
CA ARG A 71 -4.00 25.42 -12.87
C ARG A 71 -2.53 25.27 -12.49
N LYS A 72 -2.06 25.98 -11.47
CA LYS A 72 -0.65 25.91 -11.03
C LYS A 72 -0.23 24.54 -10.52
N VAL A 73 -1.12 23.84 -9.80
CA VAL A 73 -0.83 22.48 -9.31
C VAL A 73 -0.77 21.48 -10.46
N ASN A 74 -1.63 21.61 -11.47
CA ASN A 74 -1.60 20.76 -12.66
C ASN A 74 -0.38 21.06 -13.55
N GLU A 75 0.10 22.30 -13.57
CA GLU A 75 1.31 22.71 -14.29
C GLU A 75 2.58 22.12 -13.63
N ASP A 76 2.71 22.22 -12.30
CA ASP A 76 3.81 21.60 -11.56
C ASP A 76 3.36 21.08 -10.19
N GLY A 77 3.05 19.78 -10.15
CA GLY A 77 2.65 19.08 -8.93
C GLY A 77 3.77 18.85 -7.90
N ASN A 78 5.02 19.25 -8.19
CA ASN A 78 6.15 19.08 -7.27
C ASN A 78 6.33 20.26 -6.31
N LYS A 79 5.63 21.37 -6.52
CA LYS A 79 5.76 22.55 -5.67
C LYS A 79 5.25 22.27 -4.26
N SER A 80 6.03 22.70 -3.27
CA SER A 80 5.58 22.69 -1.89
C SER A 80 4.45 23.71 -1.70
N TYR A 81 3.55 23.44 -0.75
CA TYR A 81 2.49 24.40 -0.41
C TYR A 81 3.03 25.79 -0.02
N THR A 82 4.23 25.84 0.58
CA THR A 82 4.90 27.10 0.93
C THR A 82 5.32 27.88 -0.32
N LYS A 83 5.92 27.19 -1.32
CA LYS A 83 6.36 27.84 -2.55
C LYS A 83 5.17 28.34 -3.36
N LEU A 84 4.12 27.52 -3.47
CA LEU A 84 2.89 27.91 -4.16
C LEU A 84 2.19 29.09 -3.47
N ALA A 85 2.19 29.11 -2.14
CA ALA A 85 1.68 30.22 -1.34
C ALA A 85 2.47 31.53 -1.59
N ALA A 86 3.81 31.47 -1.60
CA ALA A 86 4.66 32.62 -1.89
C ALA A 86 4.45 33.16 -3.32
N GLU A 87 4.38 32.27 -4.32
CA GLU A 87 4.15 32.65 -5.73
C GLU A 87 2.79 33.30 -5.98
N MET A 88 1.78 32.98 -5.17
CA MET A 88 0.43 33.50 -5.31
C MET A 88 0.14 34.66 -4.35
N GLY A 89 1.05 34.95 -3.39
CA GLY A 89 0.83 35.98 -2.37
C GLY A 89 -0.19 35.59 -1.30
N TYR A 90 -0.40 34.29 -1.05
CA TYR A 90 -1.34 33.81 -0.03
C TYR A 90 -0.62 33.11 1.12
N SER A 91 -1.35 32.85 2.20
CA SER A 91 -0.84 32.05 3.31
C SER A 91 -0.86 30.55 2.97
N LYS A 92 0.15 29.81 3.44
CA LYS A 92 0.24 28.34 3.29
C LYS A 92 -1.06 27.60 3.71
N PRO A 93 -1.73 27.95 4.83
CA PRO A 93 -2.99 27.29 5.21
C PRO A 93 -4.12 27.50 4.18
N THR A 94 -4.15 28.64 3.50
CA THR A 94 -5.16 28.94 2.47
C THR A 94 -4.99 28.02 1.28
N ILE A 95 -3.76 27.93 0.74
CA ILE A 95 -3.42 27.01 -0.35
C ILE A 95 -3.67 25.55 0.05
N ALA A 96 -3.24 25.14 1.24
CA ALA A 96 -3.42 23.76 1.71
C ALA A 96 -4.90 23.38 1.88
N ASN A 97 -5.73 24.28 2.44
CA ASN A 97 -7.18 24.05 2.53
C ASN A 97 -7.82 24.00 1.15
N THR A 98 -7.37 24.83 0.22
CA THR A 98 -7.91 24.86 -1.16
C THR A 98 -7.64 23.56 -1.88
N ILE A 99 -6.39 23.10 -1.84
CA ILE A 99 -5.99 21.82 -2.44
C ILE A 99 -6.75 20.66 -1.78
N LYS A 100 -6.86 20.63 -0.45
CA LYS A 100 -7.45 19.48 0.27
C LYS A 100 -8.98 19.46 0.28
N LYS A 101 -9.63 20.60 0.53
CA LYS A 101 -11.08 20.70 0.77
C LYS A 101 -11.84 21.08 -0.47
N ASP A 102 -11.31 22.02 -1.26
CA ASP A 102 -12.03 22.58 -2.40
C ASP A 102 -11.72 21.78 -3.68
N LEU A 103 -10.46 21.37 -3.89
CA LEU A 103 -10.05 20.50 -5.02
C LEU A 103 -10.11 19.00 -4.70
N GLY A 104 -10.12 18.62 -3.42
CA GLY A 104 -10.07 17.20 -3.01
C GLY A 104 -8.74 16.49 -3.31
N TYR A 105 -7.68 17.23 -3.61
CA TYR A 105 -6.37 16.68 -3.96
C TYR A 105 -5.58 16.28 -2.70
N SER A 106 -4.75 15.25 -2.85
CA SER A 106 -3.87 14.74 -1.79
C SER A 106 -2.42 14.72 -2.25
N SER A 107 -1.49 14.94 -1.31
CA SER A 107 -0.06 14.80 -1.58
C SER A 107 0.35 13.33 -1.46
N TYR A 108 0.97 12.79 -2.50
CA TYR A 108 1.48 11.43 -2.56
C TYR A 108 2.99 11.44 -2.77
N LYS A 109 3.68 10.41 -2.24
CA LYS A 109 5.10 10.21 -2.52
C LYS A 109 5.31 9.72 -3.94
N LYS A 110 6.36 10.22 -4.60
CA LYS A 110 6.85 9.64 -5.85
C LYS A 110 7.26 8.19 -5.62
N ARG A 111 6.90 7.31 -6.55
CA ARG A 111 7.28 5.90 -6.52
C ARG A 111 8.49 5.73 -7.42
N HIS A 112 9.54 5.10 -6.90
CA HIS A 112 10.71 4.74 -7.69
C HIS A 112 10.50 3.37 -8.32
N ARG A 113 10.85 3.24 -9.60
CA ARG A 113 10.79 2.02 -10.40
C ARG A 113 11.97 2.00 -11.36
N MET A 114 12.38 0.81 -11.78
CA MET A 114 13.40 0.65 -12.80
C MET A 114 12.92 1.24 -14.13
N ILE A 115 13.83 1.88 -14.87
CA ILE A 115 13.53 2.35 -16.21
C ILE A 115 13.37 1.12 -17.11
N LEU A 116 12.28 1.06 -17.88
CA LEU A 116 12.07 0.01 -18.88
C LEU A 116 12.57 0.54 -20.23
N MET A 117 13.60 -0.10 -20.77
CA MET A 117 14.01 0.11 -22.16
C MET A 117 12.98 -0.50 -23.12
N GLU A 118 12.94 -0.02 -24.36
CA GLU A 118 11.95 -0.43 -25.36
C GLU A 118 11.94 -1.95 -25.58
N GLY A 119 13.10 -2.58 -25.80
CA GLY A 119 13.19 -4.04 -25.95
C GLY A 119 12.75 -4.84 -24.72
N THR A 120 12.99 -4.30 -23.51
CA THR A 120 12.49 -4.90 -22.26
C THR A 120 10.98 -4.80 -22.19
N ARG A 121 10.41 -3.64 -22.56
CA ARG A 121 8.96 -3.41 -22.58
C ARG A 121 8.26 -4.33 -23.57
N GLU A 122 8.82 -4.49 -24.76
CA GLU A 122 8.31 -5.41 -25.78
C GLU A 122 8.35 -6.86 -25.28
N SER A 123 9.46 -7.30 -24.70
CA SER A 123 9.56 -8.63 -24.07
C SER A 123 8.52 -8.83 -22.98
N ARG A 124 8.28 -7.81 -22.15
CA ARG A 124 7.25 -7.80 -21.09
C ARG A 124 5.83 -7.78 -21.66
N ARG A 125 5.61 -7.41 -22.92
CA ARG A 125 4.31 -7.54 -23.58
C ARG A 125 4.13 -8.92 -24.20
N LEU A 126 5.10 -9.36 -25.01
CA LEU A 126 4.99 -10.56 -25.83
C LEU A 126 5.05 -11.85 -24.99
N LYS A 127 6.00 -11.95 -24.06
CA LYS A 127 6.20 -13.19 -23.29
C LYS A 127 5.04 -13.50 -22.35
N PRO A 128 4.50 -12.53 -21.56
CA PRO A 128 3.27 -12.75 -20.79
C PRO A 128 2.06 -13.10 -21.66
N ALA A 129 1.91 -12.51 -22.85
CA ALA A 129 0.81 -12.85 -23.74
C ALA A 129 0.91 -14.28 -24.27
N ALA A 130 2.11 -14.71 -24.68
CA ALA A 130 2.37 -16.09 -25.09
C ALA A 130 2.14 -17.07 -23.93
N LEU A 131 2.66 -16.76 -22.74
CA LEU A 131 2.46 -17.57 -21.55
C LEU A 131 0.97 -17.66 -21.19
N LEU A 132 0.22 -16.57 -21.24
CA LEU A 132 -1.22 -16.58 -21.00
C LEU A 132 -1.99 -17.49 -21.96
N ASN A 133 -1.56 -17.56 -23.23
CA ASN A 133 -2.16 -18.48 -24.19
C ASN A 133 -1.83 -19.94 -23.84
N ASN A 134 -0.59 -20.24 -23.47
CA ASN A 134 -0.22 -21.58 -22.98
C ASN A 134 -1.05 -21.97 -21.73
N LEU A 135 -1.26 -21.02 -20.81
CA LEU A 135 -2.07 -21.20 -19.60
C LEU A 135 -3.59 -21.35 -19.86
N LYS A 136 -4.07 -21.21 -21.10
CA LYS A 136 -5.46 -21.54 -21.47
C LYS A 136 -5.62 -23.00 -21.87
N HIS A 137 -4.55 -23.61 -22.39
CA HIS A 137 -4.52 -24.97 -22.89
C HIS A 137 -3.74 -25.92 -21.95
N GLU A 138 -3.50 -25.48 -20.71
CA GLU A 138 -2.71 -26.20 -19.71
C GLU A 138 -3.43 -27.49 -19.28
N THR A 139 -2.69 -28.58 -19.17
CA THR A 139 -3.21 -29.88 -18.73
C THR A 139 -3.81 -29.75 -17.33
N ALA A 140 -5.02 -30.29 -17.14
CA ALA A 140 -5.65 -30.35 -15.84
C ALA A 140 -4.73 -31.06 -14.83
N GLY A 141 -4.46 -30.42 -13.70
CA GLY A 141 -3.58 -30.97 -12.66
C GLY A 141 -2.08 -30.68 -12.82
N LEU A 142 -1.67 -29.84 -13.79
CA LEU A 142 -0.29 -29.38 -13.89
C LEU A 142 0.08 -28.53 -12.66
N LEU A 143 1.09 -28.97 -11.92
CA LEU A 143 1.65 -28.21 -10.81
C LEU A 143 2.69 -27.20 -11.32
N ARG A 144 2.66 -25.97 -10.81
CA ARG A 144 3.67 -24.95 -11.15
C ARG A 144 4.54 -24.64 -9.96
N PHE A 145 5.82 -24.43 -10.23
CA PHE A 145 6.79 -24.00 -9.23
C PHE A 145 7.33 -22.62 -9.61
N PHE A 146 7.63 -21.84 -8.58
CA PHE A 146 8.27 -20.55 -8.69
C PHE A 146 9.51 -20.58 -7.82
N SER A 147 10.65 -20.13 -8.34
CA SER A 147 11.86 -19.91 -7.56
C SER A 147 12.27 -18.45 -7.59
N ASN A 148 13.11 -18.01 -6.67
CA ASN A 148 13.85 -16.76 -6.77
C ASN A 148 14.91 -16.73 -5.67
N GLU A 149 15.90 -15.86 -5.80
CA GLU A 149 16.89 -15.58 -4.79
C GLU A 149 16.73 -14.18 -4.21
N ILE A 150 17.06 -14.04 -2.94
CA ILE A 150 17.15 -12.75 -2.27
C ILE A 150 18.37 -12.70 -1.36
N PHE A 151 18.93 -11.51 -1.18
CA PHE A 151 19.86 -11.23 -0.09
C PHE A 151 19.11 -10.67 1.10
N LEU A 152 19.13 -11.40 2.22
CA LEU A 152 18.62 -10.91 3.50
C LEU A 152 19.78 -10.43 4.37
N SER A 153 19.64 -9.23 4.93
CA SER A 153 20.64 -8.58 5.79
C SER A 153 20.44 -8.98 7.26
N GLN A 154 21.49 -8.97 8.06
CA GLN A 154 21.38 -9.13 9.52
C GLN A 154 20.73 -7.93 10.23
N ASP A 155 20.76 -6.75 9.60
CA ASP A 155 20.27 -5.52 10.21
C ASP A 155 18.73 -5.46 10.19
N GLN A 156 18.17 -4.79 11.20
CA GLN A 156 16.73 -4.51 11.26
C GLN A 156 16.33 -3.62 10.08
N ASN A 157 15.27 -4.03 9.38
CA ASN A 157 14.65 -3.20 8.37
C ASN A 157 13.69 -2.23 9.07
N SER A 158 14.11 -0.97 9.25
CA SER A 158 13.29 0.08 9.88
C SER A 158 12.83 1.12 8.86
N ASN A 159 11.53 1.36 8.82
CA ASN A 159 10.93 2.43 8.05
C ASN A 159 10.79 3.68 8.91
N ARG A 160 11.80 4.54 8.86
CA ARG A 160 11.90 5.79 9.66
C ARG A 160 10.63 6.67 9.67
N GLN A 161 9.75 6.57 8.67
CA GLN A 161 8.52 7.37 8.62
C GLN A 161 7.33 6.71 9.29
N ASN A 162 7.24 5.38 9.23
CA ASN A 162 6.13 4.59 9.75
C ASN A 162 6.43 4.07 11.16
N ASP A 163 7.69 3.75 11.44
CA ASP A 163 8.16 3.25 12.72
C ASP A 163 8.36 4.42 13.68
N ARG A 164 7.23 4.95 14.15
CA ARG A 164 7.20 6.05 15.12
C ARG A 164 7.03 5.50 16.52
N TRP A 165 7.86 6.00 17.43
CA TRP A 165 7.73 5.71 18.86
C TRP A 165 6.95 6.84 19.52
N ILE A 166 5.89 6.48 20.25
CA ILE A 166 5.09 7.45 21.02
C ILE A 166 5.52 7.32 22.47
N CYS A 167 6.26 8.32 22.96
CA CYS A 167 6.76 8.41 24.33
C CYS A 167 6.72 9.85 24.83
N GLN A 168 6.85 10.03 26.15
CA GLN A 168 6.96 11.37 26.76
C GLN A 168 8.39 11.89 26.71
N ASN A 169 9.39 11.04 26.94
CA ASN A 169 10.81 11.40 26.88
C ASN A 169 11.51 10.71 25.69
N VAL A 170 12.41 11.45 25.02
CA VAL A 170 13.25 10.96 23.92
C VAL A 170 14.16 9.81 24.36
N ASP A 171 14.55 9.74 25.64
CA ASP A 171 15.41 8.67 26.16
C ASP A 171 14.71 7.30 26.18
N GLU A 172 13.37 7.27 26.11
CA GLU A 172 12.58 6.04 26.02
C GLU A 172 12.53 5.48 24.58
N VAL A 173 13.01 6.24 23.58
CA VAL A 173 12.99 5.81 22.18
C VAL A 173 14.08 4.77 21.96
N PRO A 174 13.74 3.52 21.55
CA PRO A 174 14.73 2.50 21.30
C PRO A 174 15.64 2.91 20.12
N VAL A 175 16.95 2.73 20.31
CA VAL A 175 17.95 2.99 19.27
C VAL A 175 18.01 1.81 18.31
N VAL A 176 17.63 2.03 17.05
CA VAL A 176 17.85 1.06 15.96
C VAL A 176 19.32 1.15 15.52
N LYS A 177 20.07 0.08 15.76
CA LYS A 177 21.49 -0.01 15.39
C LYS A 177 21.61 -0.51 13.95
N HIS A 178 22.54 0.09 13.20
CA HIS A 178 22.86 -0.31 11.83
C HIS A 178 24.37 -0.55 11.68
N THR A 179 24.71 -1.59 10.94
CA THR A 179 26.09 -1.95 10.61
C THR A 179 26.54 -1.19 9.37
N LYS A 180 27.78 -0.69 9.34
CA LYS A 180 28.33 0.00 8.15
C LYS A 180 28.38 -0.90 6.91
N PHE A 181 28.72 -2.18 7.12
CA PHE A 181 28.75 -3.22 6.09
C PHE A 181 28.03 -4.46 6.64
N PRO A 182 26.69 -4.49 6.58
CA PRO A 182 25.95 -5.59 7.16
C PRO A 182 26.27 -6.89 6.43
N SER A 183 26.45 -7.98 7.18
CA SER A 183 26.51 -9.29 6.56
C SER A 183 25.12 -9.69 6.07
N SER A 184 25.08 -10.28 4.89
CA SER A 184 23.87 -10.82 4.28
C SER A 184 24.05 -12.29 3.93
N VAL A 185 22.91 -12.98 3.78
CA VAL A 185 22.84 -14.35 3.29
C VAL A 185 22.02 -14.35 2.02
N MET A 186 22.50 -15.05 0.98
CA MET A 186 21.72 -15.30 -0.22
C MET A 186 20.87 -16.55 -0.01
N VAL A 187 19.56 -16.40 -0.19
CA VAL A 187 18.57 -17.44 0.08
C VAL A 187 17.82 -17.75 -1.20
N LEU A 188 17.78 -19.02 -1.60
CA LEU A 188 16.90 -19.54 -2.63
C LEU A 188 15.59 -20.00 -1.98
N GLY A 189 14.48 -19.43 -2.46
CA GLY A 189 13.13 -19.87 -2.12
C GLY A 189 12.48 -20.55 -3.31
N VAL A 190 11.75 -21.64 -3.06
CA VAL A 190 10.93 -22.32 -4.07
C VAL A 190 9.55 -22.59 -3.49
N ILE A 191 8.51 -22.24 -4.24
CA ILE A 191 7.10 -22.43 -3.84
C ILE A 191 6.28 -23.07 -4.96
N SER A 192 5.29 -23.88 -4.60
CA SER A 192 4.33 -24.48 -5.54
C SER A 192 3.09 -23.59 -5.73
N SER A 193 2.37 -23.79 -6.83
CA SER A 193 1.08 -23.14 -7.08
C SER A 193 0.00 -23.54 -6.08
N GLU A 194 0.16 -24.69 -5.42
CA GLU A 194 -0.71 -25.17 -4.34
C GLU A 194 -0.27 -24.69 -2.95
N GLY A 195 0.83 -23.94 -2.87
CA GLY A 195 1.31 -23.27 -1.67
C GLY A 195 2.33 -24.05 -0.84
N ASP A 196 2.87 -25.15 -1.36
CA ASP A 196 3.99 -25.86 -0.72
C ASP A 196 5.24 -24.98 -0.77
N VAL A 197 6.01 -24.98 0.31
CA VAL A 197 7.21 -24.16 0.46
C VAL A 197 8.40 -25.07 0.69
N MET A 198 9.42 -24.95 -0.16
CA MET A 198 10.68 -25.67 0.02
C MET A 198 11.42 -25.09 1.22
N PRO A 199 12.03 -25.91 2.10
CA PRO A 199 12.99 -25.41 3.07
C PRO A 199 14.03 -24.50 2.39
N PRO A 200 14.41 -23.36 3.02
CA PRO A 200 15.27 -22.38 2.38
C PRO A 200 16.65 -22.99 2.10
N HIS A 201 17.18 -22.74 0.90
CA HIS A 201 18.56 -23.10 0.58
C HIS A 201 19.46 -21.86 0.70
N PHE A 202 20.56 -21.99 1.45
CA PHE A 202 21.49 -20.89 1.70
C PHE A 202 22.77 -21.08 0.88
N PHE A 203 23.13 -20.08 0.07
CA PHE A 203 24.44 -20.09 -0.59
C PHE A 203 25.52 -19.56 0.34
N GLU A 204 26.73 -20.13 0.28
CA GLU A 204 27.85 -19.69 1.11
C GLU A 204 28.39 -18.31 0.66
N LYS A 205 28.79 -17.50 1.65
CA LYS A 205 29.24 -16.12 1.44
C LYS A 205 30.56 -16.09 0.67
N GLY A 206 30.61 -15.33 -0.43
CA GLY A 206 31.83 -15.12 -1.23
C GLY A 206 31.95 -16.03 -2.45
N LEU A 207 31.12 -17.07 -2.55
CA LEU A 207 30.88 -17.72 -3.82
C LEU A 207 30.04 -16.75 -4.66
N LYS A 208 30.65 -16.17 -5.71
CA LYS A 208 29.84 -15.73 -6.85
C LYS A 208 29.11 -16.99 -7.28
N VAL A 209 27.78 -17.00 -7.20
CA VAL A 209 26.96 -18.12 -7.67
C VAL A 209 27.37 -18.39 -9.11
N ASN A 210 28.27 -19.33 -9.29
CA ASN A 210 28.73 -19.75 -10.59
C ASN A 210 27.57 -20.53 -11.20
N THR A 211 27.35 -20.39 -12.51
CA THR A 211 26.33 -21.14 -13.24
C THR A 211 26.37 -22.63 -12.89
N VAL A 212 27.57 -23.18 -12.65
CA VAL A 212 27.77 -24.58 -12.23
C VAL A 212 27.16 -24.89 -10.85
N ILE A 213 27.43 -24.06 -9.84
CA ILE A 213 26.91 -24.25 -8.47
C ILE A 213 25.39 -24.13 -8.48
N TYR A 214 24.87 -23.16 -9.22
CA TYR A 214 23.44 -22.97 -9.36
C TYR A 214 22.76 -24.17 -10.02
N ILE A 215 23.31 -24.66 -11.13
CA ILE A 215 22.84 -25.86 -11.81
C ILE A 215 22.87 -27.07 -10.87
N ASP A 216 23.91 -27.21 -10.05
CA ASP A 216 24.02 -28.29 -9.08
C ASP A 216 22.90 -28.25 -8.04
N VAL A 217 22.64 -27.08 -7.46
CA VAL A 217 21.52 -26.87 -6.51
C VAL A 217 20.17 -27.16 -7.18
N MET A 218 19.97 -26.70 -8.41
CA MET A 218 18.73 -26.98 -9.14
C MET A 218 18.52 -28.48 -9.39
N LYS A 219 19.58 -29.22 -9.71
CA LYS A 219 19.52 -30.67 -9.96
C LYS A 219 19.40 -31.51 -8.70
N ASN A 220 20.13 -31.17 -7.66
CA ASN A 220 20.34 -32.03 -6.49
C ASN A 220 19.48 -31.63 -5.29
N VAL A 221 18.97 -30.40 -5.24
CA VAL A 221 18.14 -29.90 -4.14
C VAL A 221 16.73 -29.61 -4.63
N VAL A 222 16.58 -28.74 -5.64
CA VAL A 222 15.26 -28.25 -6.07
C VAL A 222 14.46 -29.34 -6.78
N LYS A 223 15.05 -30.01 -7.77
CA LYS A 223 14.35 -31.05 -8.53
C LYS A 223 13.85 -32.22 -7.66
N PRO A 224 14.66 -32.83 -6.77
CA PRO A 224 14.16 -33.89 -5.90
C PRO A 224 13.01 -33.45 -5.00
N TRP A 225 13.04 -32.21 -4.51
CA TRP A 225 11.93 -31.65 -3.74
C TRP A 225 10.67 -31.44 -4.60
N MET A 226 10.83 -30.96 -5.84
CA MET A 226 9.71 -30.82 -6.78
C MET A 226 9.08 -32.18 -7.11
N ASP A 227 9.90 -33.20 -7.37
CA ASP A 227 9.44 -34.56 -7.64
C ASP A 227 8.62 -35.11 -6.46
N LEU A 228 9.07 -34.86 -5.23
CA LEU A 228 8.37 -35.23 -4.01
C LEU A 228 7.00 -34.53 -3.89
N VAL A 229 6.94 -33.21 -4.08
CA VAL A 229 5.70 -32.42 -3.97
C VAL A 229 4.73 -32.72 -5.12
N ALA A 230 5.26 -32.95 -6.31
CA ALA A 230 4.47 -33.31 -7.48
C ALA A 230 3.83 -34.70 -7.31
N ASN A 231 4.52 -35.63 -6.65
CA ASN A 231 4.03 -36.98 -6.38
C ASN A 231 3.52 -37.68 -7.66
N GLY A 232 4.34 -37.65 -8.71
CA GLY A 232 4.01 -38.24 -10.03
C GLY A 232 3.10 -37.38 -10.92
N ARG A 233 2.64 -36.22 -10.45
CA ARG A 233 1.91 -35.26 -11.30
C ARG A 233 2.86 -34.55 -12.27
N PRO A 234 2.41 -34.20 -13.48
CA PRO A 234 3.20 -33.36 -14.36
C PRO A 234 3.36 -31.97 -13.74
N TYR A 235 4.55 -31.38 -13.89
CA TYR A 235 4.82 -30.01 -13.45
C TYR A 235 5.65 -29.23 -14.46
N GLY A 236 5.46 -27.91 -14.47
CA GLY A 236 6.28 -27.00 -15.28
C GLY A 236 7.62 -26.68 -14.62
N ASP A 237 8.65 -26.44 -15.44
CA ASP A 237 9.99 -26.04 -14.96
C ASP A 237 9.92 -24.68 -14.21
N PRO A 238 10.60 -24.50 -13.05
CA PRO A 238 10.55 -23.24 -12.29
C PRO A 238 11.04 -22.05 -13.09
N GLY A 239 11.97 -22.29 -14.04
CA GLY A 239 12.57 -21.27 -14.90
C GLY A 239 11.60 -20.58 -15.88
N VAL A 240 10.37 -21.09 -16.04
CA VAL A 240 9.34 -20.43 -16.88
C VAL A 240 8.84 -19.14 -16.24
N ALA A 241 9.03 -18.94 -14.92
CA ALA A 241 8.57 -17.75 -14.21
C ALA A 241 9.67 -16.71 -13.88
N ILE A 242 10.96 -17.04 -14.02
CA ILE A 242 12.08 -16.15 -13.68
C ILE A 242 13.11 -16.15 -14.80
N GLY A 243 13.53 -14.95 -15.18
CA GLY A 243 14.47 -14.73 -16.26
C GLY A 243 15.93 -15.09 -15.95
N GLU A 244 16.27 -16.33 -15.57
CA GLU A 244 17.67 -16.83 -15.46
C GLU A 244 17.78 -18.36 -15.71
N PRO A 245 18.95 -18.88 -16.11
CA PRO A 245 19.09 -19.92 -17.13
C PRO A 245 18.62 -21.29 -16.63
N SER A 246 17.65 -21.84 -17.36
CA SER A 246 17.10 -23.16 -17.13
C SER A 246 18.16 -24.25 -17.26
N LEU A 247 17.95 -25.33 -16.49
CA LEU A 247 18.41 -26.66 -16.87
C LEU A 247 18.07 -26.92 -18.35
N PRO A 248 18.85 -27.74 -19.09
CA PRO A 248 18.84 -27.74 -20.55
C PRO A 248 17.51 -28.25 -21.11
N LEU A 249 16.52 -27.37 -21.25
CA LEU A 249 15.26 -27.60 -21.95
C LEU A 249 14.75 -26.25 -22.51
N GLU A 250 14.66 -26.20 -23.84
CA GLU A 250 14.01 -25.22 -24.72
C GLU A 250 14.25 -23.70 -24.45
N PRO A 251 15.19 -23.06 -25.19
CA PRO A 251 15.64 -21.65 -25.02
C PRO A 251 14.60 -20.51 -25.21
N GLY A 252 13.31 -20.81 -25.38
CA GLY A 252 12.33 -19.85 -25.94
C GLY A 252 11.50 -19.02 -24.95
N LEU A 253 11.37 -19.42 -23.68
CA LEU A 253 10.36 -18.85 -22.76
C LEU A 253 10.89 -18.00 -21.59
N VAL A 254 12.21 -17.84 -21.45
CA VAL A 254 12.82 -17.09 -20.33
C VAL A 254 12.37 -15.62 -20.39
N ALA A 255 11.47 -15.19 -19.49
CA ALA A 255 10.95 -13.83 -19.47
C ALA A 255 11.92 -12.87 -18.76
N PRO A 256 12.50 -11.86 -19.43
CA PRO A 256 13.34 -10.89 -18.77
C PRO A 256 12.48 -10.06 -17.81
N GLN A 257 12.91 -10.00 -16.54
CA GLN A 257 12.51 -8.97 -15.59
C GLN A 257 10.99 -8.79 -15.40
N LEU A 258 10.31 -9.81 -14.86
CA LEU A 258 8.92 -9.71 -14.39
C LEU A 258 8.79 -9.91 -12.85
N PRO A 259 9.52 -9.15 -12.01
CA PRO A 259 9.37 -9.26 -10.56
C PRO A 259 7.95 -8.88 -10.09
N ASP A 260 7.22 -8.12 -10.89
CA ASP A 260 5.83 -7.80 -10.66
C ASP A 260 4.86 -8.94 -11.00
N CYS A 261 5.34 -10.04 -11.58
CA CYS A 261 4.58 -11.27 -11.80
C CYS A 261 5.04 -12.45 -10.94
N ASN A 262 6.28 -12.51 -10.44
CA ASN A 262 6.72 -13.62 -9.61
C ASN A 262 6.13 -13.53 -8.17
N PRO A 263 5.37 -14.53 -7.68
CA PRO A 263 4.85 -14.54 -6.31
C PRO A 263 5.92 -14.43 -5.23
N LEU A 264 7.16 -14.84 -5.49
CA LEU A 264 8.24 -14.60 -4.55
C LEU A 264 8.54 -13.12 -4.37
N ASP A 265 8.60 -12.37 -5.47
CA ASP A 265 9.00 -10.96 -5.50
C ASP A 265 7.92 -9.99 -5.02
N TYR A 266 6.66 -10.19 -5.43
CA TYR A 266 5.60 -9.26 -5.04
C TYR A 266 4.96 -9.60 -3.69
N PHE A 267 5.22 -10.79 -3.13
CA PHE A 267 4.54 -11.26 -1.92
C PHE A 267 5.47 -11.98 -0.93
N PHE A 268 6.00 -13.16 -1.29
CA PHE A 268 6.64 -14.07 -0.34
C PHE A 268 7.81 -13.43 0.39
N TRP A 269 8.74 -12.81 -0.34
CA TRP A 269 9.92 -12.19 0.26
C TRP A 269 9.58 -11.01 1.15
N GLY A 270 8.57 -10.22 0.79
CA GLY A 270 8.10 -9.13 1.64
C GLY A 270 7.53 -9.63 2.97
N MET A 271 6.92 -10.82 2.99
CA MET A 271 6.44 -11.45 4.22
C MET A 271 7.59 -11.98 5.09
N ILE A 272 8.56 -12.66 4.47
CA ILE A 272 9.75 -13.19 5.17
C ILE A 272 10.54 -12.03 5.77
N GLU A 273 10.93 -11.06 4.95
CA GLU A 273 11.77 -9.93 5.38
C GLU A 273 11.10 -9.12 6.50
N ASN A 274 9.79 -8.87 6.41
CA ASN A 274 9.06 -8.13 7.45
C ASN A 274 9.04 -8.85 8.81
N LYS A 275 9.20 -10.17 8.83
CA LYS A 275 9.23 -10.95 10.07
C LYS A 275 10.66 -11.19 10.57
N THR A 276 11.55 -11.64 9.69
CA THR A 276 12.95 -11.92 10.06
C THR A 276 13.67 -10.64 10.44
N ASN A 277 13.55 -9.57 9.64
CA ASN A 277 14.26 -8.31 9.85
C ASN A 277 13.50 -7.32 10.73
N LYS A 278 12.49 -7.78 11.48
CA LYS A 278 11.82 -6.95 12.49
C LYS A 278 12.78 -6.54 13.61
N HIS A 279 13.75 -7.41 13.91
CA HIS A 279 14.81 -7.18 14.89
C HIS A 279 16.17 -7.45 14.26
N THR A 280 17.23 -6.88 14.82
CA THR A 280 18.60 -7.15 14.38
C THR A 280 19.05 -8.55 14.80
N HIS A 281 19.82 -9.21 13.95
CA HIS A 281 20.52 -10.46 14.28
C HIS A 281 21.99 -10.20 14.61
N ASN A 282 22.48 -10.76 15.72
CA ASN A 282 23.88 -10.62 16.12
C ASN A 282 24.82 -11.58 15.38
N THR A 283 24.29 -12.61 14.72
CA THR A 283 25.04 -13.59 13.93
C THR A 283 24.27 -14.00 12.68
N LEU A 284 24.98 -14.48 11.65
CA LEU A 284 24.33 -15.04 10.45
C LEU A 284 23.53 -16.30 10.76
N ASP A 285 23.96 -17.10 11.74
CA ASP A 285 23.23 -18.31 12.13
C ASP A 285 21.89 -17.98 12.80
N SER A 286 21.83 -16.91 13.60
CA SER A 286 20.58 -16.40 14.14
C SER A 286 19.63 -15.95 13.02
N LEU A 287 20.15 -15.28 11.99
CA LEU A 287 19.35 -14.90 10.82
C LEU A 287 18.86 -16.13 10.05
N LYS A 288 19.73 -17.10 9.77
CA LYS A 288 19.37 -18.35 9.09
C LYS A 288 18.30 -19.12 9.87
N ALA A 289 18.43 -19.23 11.19
CA ALA A 289 17.45 -19.90 12.04
C ALA A 289 16.08 -19.23 11.96
N ALA A 290 16.03 -17.89 12.03
CA ALA A 290 14.78 -17.14 11.88
C ALA A 290 14.16 -17.33 10.48
N ILE A 291 14.97 -17.36 9.42
CA ILE A 291 14.48 -17.64 8.06
C ILE A 291 13.88 -19.04 7.97
N VAL A 292 14.56 -20.06 8.50
CA VAL A 292 14.05 -21.45 8.51
C VAL A 292 12.72 -21.54 9.26
N GLU A 293 12.62 -20.91 10.42
CA GLU A 293 11.39 -20.85 11.21
C GLU A 293 10.25 -20.18 10.43
N GLU A 294 10.49 -19.03 9.79
CA GLU A 294 9.45 -18.31 9.06
C GLU A 294 9.01 -19.01 7.77
N PHE A 295 9.91 -19.74 7.10
CA PHE A 295 9.55 -20.61 5.99
C PHE A 295 8.62 -21.74 6.44
N ALA A 296 8.95 -22.40 7.56
CA ALA A 296 8.14 -23.48 8.11
C ALA A 296 6.76 -23.01 8.60
N ASN A 297 6.68 -21.79 9.13
CA ASN A 297 5.45 -21.16 9.61
C ASN A 297 4.57 -20.56 8.49
N MET A 298 5.01 -20.61 7.23
CA MET A 298 4.26 -20.04 6.13
C MET A 298 3.02 -20.89 5.82
N LYS A 299 1.83 -20.28 5.94
CA LYS A 299 0.57 -20.98 5.71
C LYS A 299 0.38 -21.30 4.23
N LYS A 300 0.16 -22.58 3.92
CA LYS A 300 -0.05 -23.08 2.55
C LYS A 300 -1.15 -22.33 1.80
N ASP A 301 -2.29 -22.05 2.44
CA ASP A 301 -3.41 -21.34 1.81
C ASP A 301 -3.06 -19.91 1.40
N VAL A 302 -2.22 -19.24 2.18
CA VAL A 302 -1.76 -17.87 1.91
C VAL A 302 -0.83 -17.85 0.70
N VAL A 303 0.10 -18.80 0.60
CA VAL A 303 1.01 -18.93 -0.54
C VAL A 303 0.23 -19.30 -1.81
N ALA A 304 -0.69 -20.26 -1.72
CA ALA A 304 -1.55 -20.65 -2.84
C ALA A 304 -2.37 -19.46 -3.38
N LYS A 305 -2.95 -18.64 -2.50
CA LYS A 305 -3.67 -17.42 -2.87
C LYS A 305 -2.75 -16.41 -3.57
N ALA A 306 -1.50 -16.28 -3.14
CA ALA A 306 -0.53 -15.45 -3.84
C ALA A 306 -0.25 -16.01 -5.23
N CYS A 307 0.14 -17.28 -5.35
CA CYS A 307 0.39 -17.95 -6.64
C CYS A 307 -0.80 -17.85 -7.60
N GLY A 308 -2.05 -17.95 -7.12
CA GLY A 308 -3.26 -17.79 -7.93
C GLY A 308 -3.40 -16.43 -8.61
N ARG A 309 -2.72 -15.38 -8.13
CA ARG A 309 -2.70 -14.05 -8.76
C ARG A 309 -1.79 -13.99 -9.98
N PHE A 310 -0.92 -14.97 -10.20
CA PHE A 310 0.06 -14.97 -11.29
C PHE A 310 -0.58 -14.70 -12.66
N LYS A 311 -1.61 -15.46 -13.03
CA LYS A 311 -2.32 -15.30 -14.32
C LYS A 311 -2.94 -13.92 -14.46
N HIS A 312 -3.55 -13.39 -13.39
CA HIS A 312 -4.12 -12.05 -13.41
C HIS A 312 -3.05 -10.97 -13.61
N ARG A 313 -1.91 -11.09 -12.94
CA ARG A 313 -0.79 -10.13 -13.05
C ARG A 313 -0.16 -10.13 -14.43
N LEU A 314 0.01 -11.29 -15.07
CA LEU A 314 0.41 -11.36 -16.49
C LEU A 314 -0.55 -10.56 -17.37
N GLY A 315 -1.86 -10.71 -17.16
CA GLY A 315 -2.87 -9.94 -17.89
C GLY A 315 -2.75 -8.43 -17.68
N MET A 316 -2.44 -8.00 -16.45
CA MET A 316 -2.19 -6.58 -16.16
C MET A 316 -0.96 -6.05 -16.88
N VAL A 317 0.12 -6.83 -17.01
CA VAL A 317 1.33 -6.41 -17.74
C VAL A 317 1.03 -6.26 -19.22
N VAL A 318 0.27 -7.21 -19.81
CA VAL A 318 -0.17 -7.11 -21.21
C VAL A 318 -1.08 -5.89 -21.42
N ALA A 319 -2.03 -5.65 -20.51
CA ALA A 319 -2.91 -4.48 -20.57
C ALA A 319 -2.17 -3.15 -20.39
N ALA A 320 -1.05 -3.17 -19.66
CA ALA A 320 -0.13 -2.03 -19.52
C ALA A 320 0.87 -1.92 -20.66
N ASP A 321 0.73 -2.69 -21.74
CA ASP A 321 1.61 -2.69 -22.91
C ASP A 321 3.09 -2.92 -22.50
N GLY A 322 3.31 -3.89 -21.61
CA GLY A 322 4.64 -4.21 -21.07
C GLY A 322 5.13 -3.26 -19.96
N GLY A 323 4.34 -2.25 -19.60
CA GLY A 323 4.63 -1.31 -18.53
C GLY A 323 4.65 -1.93 -17.12
N HIS A 324 4.97 -1.09 -16.13
CA HIS A 324 4.92 -1.49 -14.72
C HIS A 324 3.49 -1.64 -14.23
N ILE A 325 3.21 -2.71 -13.48
CA ILE A 325 1.93 -2.86 -12.80
C ILE A 325 2.02 -2.43 -11.33
N LYS A 326 0.87 -2.13 -10.71
CA LYS A 326 0.82 -1.85 -9.27
C LYS A 326 1.21 -3.11 -8.50
N LYS A 327 2.09 -2.95 -7.48
CA LYS A 327 2.41 -4.01 -6.53
C LYS A 327 1.15 -4.37 -5.75
#